data_AF-A0A4Q9DPM2-F1
#
_entry.id   AF-A0A4Q9DPM2-F1
#
_cell.length_a   1.000
_cell.length_b   1.000
_cell.length_c   1.000
_cell.angle_alpha   90.00
_cell.angle_beta   90.00
_cell.angle_gamma   90.00
#
_symmetry.space_group_name_H-M   'P 1'
#
loop_
_entity.id
_entity.type
_entity.pdbx_description
1 polymer ?
#
loop_
_entity_poly.entity_id
_entity_poly.type
_entity_poly.pdbx_seq_one_letter_code
_entity_poly.pdbx_strand_id
1 'polypeptide(L)'
;MPLPLSAYECPSWRVATVQFNYHIAVDKMHYSVPYKYIKHKVDVRVTRGVIEVFYNHHRICSHPHLYGRPGQYHTLADHMPDKHKQYIQWNAERFIKWAEQVGPSTATVIRAILAGHRAEQQGYKTCMGAVKLTVSPSLH
;
A
#
# COMPACT_ATOMS: atom_id res chain seq x y z
N MET A 1 1.32 -27.30 35.52
CA MET A 1 1.72 -26.21 34.60
C MET A 1 0.46 -25.55 34.09
N PRO A 2 0.27 -24.22 34.22
CA PRO A 2 -0.91 -23.56 33.67
C PRO A 2 -0.82 -23.56 32.13
N LEU A 3 -1.95 -23.80 31.46
CA LEU A 3 -2.05 -23.65 30.00
C LEU A 3 -1.83 -22.16 29.64
N PRO A 4 -1.08 -21.85 28.58
CA PRO A 4 -0.93 -20.47 28.13
C PRO A 4 -2.30 -19.87 27.82
N LEU A 5 -2.56 -18.65 28.33
CA LEU A 5 -3.84 -17.94 28.23
C LEU A 5 -4.24 -17.56 26.80
N SER A 6 -3.34 -17.68 25.83
CA SER A 6 -3.64 -17.43 24.42
C SER A 6 -4.12 -18.72 23.76
N ALA A 7 -5.34 -18.70 23.21
CA ALA A 7 -5.80 -19.75 22.32
C ALA A 7 -4.77 -19.98 21.20
N TYR A 8 -4.41 -21.23 20.95
CA TYR A 8 -3.55 -21.59 19.83
C TYR A 8 -4.21 -21.11 18.53
N GLU A 9 -3.58 -20.12 17.89
CA GLU A 9 -4.09 -19.57 16.65
C GLU A 9 -3.53 -20.40 15.50
N CYS A 10 -4.39 -20.87 14.59
CA CYS A 10 -3.96 -21.58 13.39
C CYS A 10 -3.67 -20.54 12.29
N PRO A 11 -2.40 -20.18 12.03
CA PRO A 11 -2.08 -19.27 10.94
C PRO A 11 -2.39 -19.94 9.60
N SER A 12 -3.03 -19.21 8.70
CA SER A 12 -3.16 -19.66 7.30
C SER A 12 -2.01 -19.12 6.47
N TRP A 13 -1.45 -19.96 5.62
CA TRP A 13 -0.36 -19.58 4.71
C TRP A 13 -0.91 -19.39 3.30
N ARG A 14 -0.44 -18.34 2.62
CA ARG A 14 -0.79 -18.04 1.23
C ARG A 14 0.43 -17.59 0.46
N VAL A 15 0.39 -17.76 -0.84
CA VAL A 15 1.40 -17.21 -1.75
C VAL A 15 0.79 -16.01 -2.46
N ALA A 16 1.46 -14.86 -2.41
CA ALA A 16 1.07 -13.66 -3.14
C ALA A 16 2.21 -13.20 -4.04
N THR A 17 1.89 -12.54 -5.15
CA THR A 17 2.88 -11.89 -6.01
C THR A 17 2.84 -10.40 -5.76
N VAL A 18 3.99 -9.79 -5.49
CA VAL A 18 4.09 -8.33 -5.30
C VAL A 18 3.85 -7.64 -6.64
N GLN A 19 2.80 -6.83 -6.69
CA GLN A 19 2.38 -6.08 -7.86
C GLN A 19 3.33 -4.90 -8.14
N PHE A 20 3.26 -4.32 -9.33
CA PHE A 20 4.11 -3.19 -9.76
C PHE A 20 3.96 -1.95 -8.87
N ASN A 21 2.80 -1.77 -8.27
CA ASN A 21 2.54 -0.74 -7.27
C ASN A 21 3.03 -1.13 -5.87
N TYR A 22 3.95 -2.11 -5.75
CA TYR A 22 4.54 -2.62 -4.50
C TYR A 22 3.52 -3.13 -3.47
N HIS A 23 2.38 -3.66 -3.92
CA HIS A 23 1.35 -4.23 -3.03
C HIS A 23 1.11 -5.72 -3.28
N ILE A 24 0.68 -6.42 -2.24
CA ILE A 24 0.08 -7.76 -2.33
C ILE A 24 -1.41 -7.68 -2.04
N ALA A 25 -2.18 -8.59 -2.64
CA ALA A 25 -3.61 -8.74 -2.38
C ALA A 25 -3.84 -9.97 -1.49
N VAL A 26 -4.44 -9.77 -0.32
CA VAL A 26 -4.75 -10.81 0.66
C VAL A 26 -6.15 -10.55 1.20
N ASP A 27 -7.04 -11.55 1.12
CA ASP A 27 -8.43 -11.45 1.58
C ASP A 27 -9.18 -10.20 1.08
N LYS A 28 -8.99 -9.87 -0.20
CA LYS A 28 -9.56 -8.70 -0.88
C LYS A 28 -9.08 -7.35 -0.32
N MET A 29 -8.03 -7.35 0.50
CA MET A 29 -7.34 -6.16 0.99
C MET A 29 -5.95 -6.06 0.35
N HIS A 30 -5.38 -4.86 0.34
CA HIS A 30 -4.08 -4.57 -0.25
C HIS A 30 -3.09 -4.14 0.83
N TYR A 31 -1.92 -4.76 0.84
CA TYR A 31 -0.85 -4.47 1.80
C TYR A 31 0.42 -4.11 1.04
N SER A 32 1.04 -2.98 1.39
CA SER A 32 2.31 -2.59 0.78
C SER A 32 3.45 -3.52 1.20
N VAL A 33 4.45 -3.69 0.36
CA VAL A 33 5.67 -4.47 0.62
C VAL A 33 6.85 -3.61 0.16
N PRO A 34 8.06 -3.71 0.75
CA PRO A 34 9.19 -2.92 0.29
C PRO A 34 9.40 -3.04 -1.23
N TYR A 35 9.51 -1.91 -1.94
CA TYR A 35 9.50 -1.85 -3.40
C TYR A 35 10.54 -2.75 -4.08
N LYS A 36 11.64 -3.07 -3.39
CA LYS A 36 12.67 -4.01 -3.86
C LYS A 36 12.14 -5.42 -4.19
N TYR A 37 10.96 -5.79 -3.68
CA TYR A 37 10.35 -7.10 -3.91
C TYR A 37 9.30 -7.12 -5.02
N ILE A 38 9.14 -6.05 -5.81
CA ILE A 38 8.24 -6.01 -6.96
C ILE A 38 8.48 -7.21 -7.89
N LYS A 39 7.41 -7.86 -8.35
CA LYS A 39 7.38 -9.10 -9.16
C LYS A 39 7.83 -10.38 -8.46
N HIS A 40 8.32 -10.32 -7.22
CA HIS A 40 8.62 -11.53 -6.47
C HIS A 40 7.37 -12.18 -5.90
N LYS A 41 7.42 -13.52 -5.79
CA LYS A 41 6.46 -14.29 -5.01
C LYS A 41 6.89 -14.26 -3.55
N VAL A 42 5.93 -14.03 -2.67
CA VAL A 42 6.13 -13.93 -1.22
C VAL A 42 5.13 -14.84 -0.53
N ASP A 43 5.56 -15.42 0.58
CA ASP A 43 4.70 -16.19 1.46
C ASP A 43 4.06 -15.24 2.47
N VAL A 44 2.78 -15.42 2.70
CA VAL A 44 1.98 -14.58 3.59
C VAL A 44 1.40 -15.44 4.68
N ARG A 45 1.80 -15.15 5.92
CA ARG A 45 1.20 -15.74 7.11
C ARG A 45 0.07 -14.82 7.57
N VAL A 46 -1.14 -15.36 7.61
CA VAL A 46 -2.36 -14.66 8.00
C VAL A 46 -2.82 -15.18 9.35
N THR A 47 -2.87 -14.29 10.33
CA THR A 47 -3.51 -14.51 11.63
C THR A 47 -4.73 -13.59 11.77
N ARG A 48 -5.49 -13.69 12.86
CA ARG A 48 -6.63 -12.80 13.16
C ARG A 48 -6.20 -11.37 13.38
N GLY A 49 -4.99 -11.13 13.87
CA GLY A 49 -4.51 -9.78 14.15
C GLY A 49 -3.60 -9.21 13.07
N VAL A 50 -2.87 -10.07 12.36
CA VAL A 50 -1.67 -9.64 11.62
C VAL A 50 -1.54 -10.38 10.30
N ILE A 51 -1.06 -9.66 9.30
CA ILE A 51 -0.57 -10.18 8.02
C ILE A 51 0.95 -10.02 8.02
N GLU A 52 1.67 -11.13 7.97
CA GLU A 52 3.13 -11.13 7.89
C GLU A 52 3.57 -11.62 6.52
N VAL A 53 4.53 -10.93 5.92
CA VAL A 53 5.02 -11.23 4.58
C VAL A 53 6.46 -11.72 4.67
N PHE A 54 6.75 -12.81 4.00
CA PHE A 54 8.03 -13.50 3.99
C PHE A 54 8.56 -13.63 2.56
N TYR A 55 9.87 -13.47 2.42
CA TYR A 55 10.59 -13.76 1.18
C TYR A 55 11.83 -14.58 1.54
N ASN A 56 12.03 -15.72 0.88
CA ASN A 56 13.11 -16.66 1.17
C ASN A 56 13.21 -17.01 2.68
N HIS A 57 12.09 -17.31 3.34
CA HIS A 57 11.99 -17.61 4.78
C HIS A 57 12.31 -16.45 5.74
N HIS A 58 12.59 -15.25 5.23
CA HIS A 58 12.82 -14.06 6.04
C HIS A 58 11.58 -13.17 6.05
N ARG A 59 11.13 -12.74 7.24
CA ARG A 59 10.02 -11.79 7.36
C ARG A 59 10.47 -10.42 6.86
N ILE A 60 9.81 -9.91 5.83
CA ILE A 60 10.16 -8.63 5.18
C ILE A 60 9.29 -7.47 5.65
N CYS A 61 8.03 -7.72 6.04
CA CYS A 61 7.15 -6.74 6.65
C CYS A 61 5.97 -7.41 7.38
N SER A 62 5.23 -6.61 8.15
CA SER A 62 3.99 -7.02 8.81
C SER A 62 2.98 -5.88 8.85
N HIS A 63 1.70 -6.22 8.80
CA HIS A 63 0.59 -5.27 8.83
C HIS A 63 -0.51 -5.74 9.78
N PRO A 64 -1.32 -4.83 10.34
CA PRO A 64 -2.57 -5.21 10.98
C PRO A 64 -3.50 -5.87 9.95
N HIS A 65 -4.21 -6.92 10.34
CA HIS A 65 -5.23 -7.54 9.50
C HIS A 65 -6.42 -6.56 9.36
N LEU A 66 -6.63 -6.06 8.14
CA LEU A 66 -7.76 -5.18 7.84
C LEU A 66 -9.06 -5.96 7.69
N TYR A 67 -10.13 -5.43 8.30
CA TYR A 67 -11.49 -5.93 8.19
C TYR A 67 -12.43 -4.89 7.58
N GLY A 68 -13.56 -5.33 7.01
CA GLY A 68 -14.60 -4.45 6.49
C GLY A 68 -14.62 -4.36 4.96
N ARG A 69 -14.71 -3.14 4.42
CA ARG A 69 -14.91 -2.89 2.98
C ARG A 69 -13.78 -3.52 2.13
N PRO A 70 -14.10 -4.33 1.10
CA PRO A 70 -13.10 -4.84 0.16
C PRO A 70 -12.36 -3.73 -0.59
N GLY A 71 -11.09 -3.97 -0.91
CA GLY A 71 -10.24 -3.04 -1.66
C GLY A 71 -9.59 -1.97 -0.79
N GLN A 72 -9.58 -2.12 0.54
CA GLN A 72 -8.81 -1.23 1.41
C GLN A 72 -7.32 -1.46 1.23
N TYR A 73 -6.55 -0.39 1.44
CA TYR A 73 -5.10 -0.37 1.34
C TYR A 73 -4.48 -0.07 2.71
N HIS A 74 -3.43 -0.80 3.06
CA HIS A 74 -2.55 -0.48 4.16
C HIS A 74 -1.14 -0.24 3.62
N THR A 75 -0.80 1.03 3.42
CA THR A 75 0.45 1.47 2.80
C THR A 75 1.38 2.06 3.86
N LEU A 76 2.59 1.51 3.97
CA LEU A 76 3.65 2.07 4.80
C LEU A 76 4.59 2.92 3.95
N ALA A 77 4.91 4.13 4.41
CA ALA A 77 5.81 5.03 3.70
C ALA A 77 7.20 4.42 3.49
N ASP A 78 7.69 3.65 4.47
CA ASP A 78 9.00 2.97 4.40
C ASP A 78 9.13 1.99 3.24
N HIS A 79 8.00 1.47 2.75
CA HIS A 79 7.98 0.54 1.62
C HIS A 79 8.15 1.24 0.26
N MET A 80 7.94 2.56 0.20
CA MET A 80 8.03 3.34 -1.03
C MET A 80 9.50 3.55 -1.47
N PRO A 81 9.78 3.68 -2.77
CA PRO A 81 11.08 4.12 -3.26
C PRO A 81 11.39 5.55 -2.80
N ASP A 82 12.66 5.88 -2.54
CA ASP A 82 13.03 7.21 -2.02
C ASP A 82 12.68 8.35 -2.97
N LYS A 83 12.78 8.14 -4.29
CA LYS A 83 12.32 9.12 -5.29
C LYS A 83 10.82 9.40 -5.17
N HIS A 84 10.01 8.38 -4.85
CA HIS A 84 8.57 8.53 -4.67
C HIS A 84 8.26 9.22 -3.33
N LYS A 85 8.99 8.88 -2.25
CA LYS A 85 8.91 9.61 -0.98
C LYS A 85 9.19 11.10 -1.15
N GLN A 86 10.28 11.45 -1.85
CA GLN A 86 10.66 12.83 -2.12
C GLN A 86 9.59 13.57 -2.94
N TYR A 87 9.06 12.95 -3.99
CA TYR A 87 8.00 13.56 -4.81
C TYR A 87 6.70 13.80 -4.02
N ILE A 88 6.27 12.82 -3.22
CA ILE A 88 5.09 12.96 -2.35
C ILE A 88 5.32 14.08 -1.33
N GLN A 89 6.46 14.07 -0.64
CA GLN A 89 6.79 15.06 0.39
C GLN A 89 6.83 16.47 -0.20
N TRP A 90 7.52 16.64 -1.34
CA TRP A 90 7.64 17.92 -2.04
C TRP A 90 6.28 18.48 -2.48
N ASN A 91 5.39 17.63 -3.00
CA ASN A 91 4.04 18.06 -3.37
C ASN A 91 3.10 18.24 -2.19
N ALA A 92 3.22 17.44 -1.13
CA ALA A 92 2.39 17.53 0.07
C ALA A 92 2.49 18.90 0.72
N GLU A 93 3.71 19.43 0.89
CA GLU A 93 3.92 20.78 1.44
C GLU A 93 3.26 21.86 0.58
N ARG A 94 3.35 21.74 -0.75
CA ARG A 94 2.73 22.68 -1.69
C ARG A 94 1.20 22.64 -1.61
N PHE A 95 0.62 21.44 -1.55
CA PHE A 95 -0.83 21.29 -1.40
C PHE A 95 -1.33 21.81 -0.06
N ILE A 96 -0.59 21.59 1.02
CA ILE A 96 -0.93 22.12 2.34
C ILE A 96 -0.90 23.65 2.34
N LYS A 97 0.18 24.27 1.83
CA LYS A 97 0.28 25.74 1.73
C LYS A 97 -0.84 26.35 0.90
N TRP A 98 -1.17 25.74 -0.24
CA TRP A 98 -2.30 26.17 -1.07
C TRP A 98 -3.63 26.02 -0.33
N ALA A 99 -3.85 24.89 0.36
CA ALA A 99 -5.09 24.65 1.09
C ALA A 99 -5.29 25.64 2.24
N GLU A 100 -4.21 26.06 2.90
CA GLU A 100 -4.23 27.09 3.95
C GLU A 100 -4.61 28.47 3.38
N GLN A 101 -4.20 28.79 2.16
CA GLN A 101 -4.63 30.02 1.47
C GLN A 101 -6.12 29.99 1.12
N VAL A 102 -6.69 28.81 0.83
CA VAL A 102 -8.13 28.65 0.55
C VAL A 102 -8.95 28.71 1.84
N GLY A 103 -8.48 28.06 2.91
CA GLY A 103 -9.11 28.13 4.23
C GLY A 103 -8.83 26.92 5.14
N PRO A 104 -9.03 27.08 6.45
CA PRO A 104 -8.63 26.09 7.46
C PRO A 104 -9.36 24.74 7.32
N SER A 105 -10.62 24.74 6.89
CA SER A 105 -11.38 23.51 6.65
C SER A 105 -10.81 22.71 5.47
N THR A 106 -10.42 23.39 4.40
CA THR A 106 -9.78 22.78 3.22
C THR A 106 -8.42 22.19 3.56
N ALA A 107 -7.63 22.91 4.37
CA ALA A 107 -6.33 22.44 4.83
C ALA A 107 -6.45 21.18 5.70
N THR A 108 -7.46 21.08 6.57
CA THR A 108 -7.73 19.87 7.37
C THR A 108 -8.07 18.67 6.50
N VAL A 109 -8.91 18.85 5.47
CA VAL A 109 -9.27 17.78 4.53
C VAL A 109 -8.05 17.33 3.73
N ILE A 110 -7.25 18.26 3.20
CA ILE A 110 -6.04 17.92 2.43
C ILE A 110 -5.00 17.23 3.31
N ARG A 111 -4.80 17.68 4.56
CA ARG A 111 -3.93 16.99 5.53
C ARG A 111 -4.41 15.56 5.80
N ALA A 112 -5.71 15.35 5.98
CA ALA A 112 -6.27 14.01 6.20
C ALA A 112 -6.12 13.09 4.96
N ILE A 113 -6.27 13.65 3.74
CA ILE A 113 -6.10 12.90 2.49
C ILE A 113 -4.63 12.51 2.29
N LEU A 114 -3.70 13.44 2.52
CA LEU A 114 -2.25 13.20 2.43
C LEU A 114 -1.79 12.20 3.50
N ALA A 115 -2.27 12.35 4.75
CA ALA A 115 -1.99 11.41 5.83
C ALA A 115 -2.56 10.00 5.57
N GLY A 116 -3.68 9.92 4.83
CA GLY A 116 -4.32 8.66 4.49
C GLY A 116 -3.68 7.91 3.32
N HIS A 117 -2.74 8.50 2.57
CA HIS A 117 -2.12 7.95 1.35
C HIS A 117 -3.13 7.31 0.34
N ARG A 118 -4.42 7.65 0.44
CA ARG A 118 -5.53 6.97 -0.23
C ARG A 118 -5.66 7.34 -1.71
N ALA A 119 -4.99 8.41 -2.14
CA ALA A 119 -5.26 9.03 -3.43
C ALA A 119 -4.35 8.58 -4.59
N GLU A 120 -3.13 8.08 -4.37
CA GLU A 120 -2.21 7.84 -5.49
C GLU A 120 -2.31 6.44 -6.12
N GLN A 121 -2.56 5.39 -5.33
CA GLN A 121 -2.54 4.00 -5.83
C GLN A 121 -3.67 3.71 -6.83
N GLN A 122 -4.86 4.27 -6.59
CA GLN A 122 -6.01 4.13 -7.50
C GLN A 122 -5.87 4.99 -8.76
N GLY A 123 -5.21 6.14 -8.67
CA GLY A 123 -4.95 7.04 -9.81
C GLY A 123 -3.89 6.50 -10.78
N TYR A 124 -2.87 5.80 -10.28
CA TYR A 124 -1.77 5.30 -11.11
C TYR A 124 -2.23 4.24 -12.13
N LYS A 125 -3.20 3.38 -11.76
CA LYS A 125 -3.81 2.41 -12.68
C LYS A 125 -4.60 3.11 -13.80
N THR A 126 -5.27 4.21 -13.47
CA THR A 126 -6.02 5.04 -14.43
C THR A 126 -5.07 5.80 -15.35
N CYS A 127 -3.98 6.38 -14.83
CA CYS A 127 -2.99 7.11 -15.63
C CYS A 127 -2.14 6.19 -16.53
N MET A 128 -1.79 4.98 -16.09
CA MET A 128 -1.07 4.00 -16.91
C MET A 128 -1.92 3.48 -18.09
N GLY A 129 -3.24 3.36 -17.90
CA GLY A 129 -4.16 3.00 -18.99
C GLY A 129 -4.23 4.10 -20.06
N ALA A 130 -4.28 5.37 -19.64
CA ALA A 130 -4.30 6.51 -20.56
C ALA A 130 -2.98 6.65 -21.35
N VAL A 131 -1.82 6.44 -20.71
CA VAL A 131 -0.50 6.51 -21.38
C VAL A 131 -0.30 5.37 -22.39
N LYS A 132 -0.88 4.18 -22.15
CA LYS A 132 -0.81 3.06 -23.11
C LYS A 132 -1.63 3.27 -24.38
N LEU A 133 -2.62 4.17 -24.35
CA LEU A 133 -3.45 4.50 -25.52
C LEU A 133 -2.85 5.63 -26.37
N THR A 134 -1.98 6.47 -25.81
CA THR A 134 -1.30 7.55 -26.54
C THR A 134 0.01 7.13 -27.21
N VAL A 135 0.51 5.92 -26.95
CA VAL A 135 1.69 5.34 -27.62
C VAL A 135 1.26 4.09 -28.41
N SER A 136 0.26 4.24 -29.27
CA SER A 136 0.20 3.44 -30.50
C SER A 136 0.86 4.30 -31.58
N PRO A 137 2.08 3.98 -32.04
CA PRO A 137 2.59 4.60 -33.24
C PRO A 137 1.69 4.16 -34.38
N SER A 138 1.14 5.14 -35.07
CA SER A 138 0.57 5.00 -36.40
C SER A 138 1.63 4.33 -37.28
N LEU A 139 1.49 3.03 -37.55
CA LEU A 139 2.24 2.40 -38.64
C LEU A 139 1.70 2.99 -39.94
N HIS A 140 2.52 3.82 -40.58
CA HIS A 140 2.65 3.84 -42.03
C HIS A 140 3.49 2.62 -42.45
#